data_AF-A7WMZ9-F1
#
_entry.id   AF-A7WMZ9-F1
#
_cell.length_a   1.000
_cell.length_b   1.000
_cell.length_c   1.000
_cell.angle_alpha   90.00
_cell.angle_beta   90.00
_cell.angle_gamma   90.00
#
_symmetry.space_group_name_H-M   'P 1'
#
loop_
_entity.id
_entity.type
_entity.pdbx_description
1 polymer ?
#
loop_
_entity_poly.entity_id
_entity_poly.type
_entity_poly.pdbx_seq_one_letter_code
_entity_poly.pdbx_strand_id
1 'polypeptide(L)'
;LGTMGEYGTPNIDIEEGYITINHNGRTDTLPYPKQAGSFYHLSKVHDSHNIAFACRAWGLRATDLNQGVVYGVRTEETAMHEELCNRLDYDGVFGTALNRFCVQAAVGN
;
A
#
# COMPACT_ATOMS: atom_id res chain seq x y z
N LEU A 1 8.16 -1.18 1.96
CA LEU A 1 6.89 -0.43 1.84
C LEU A 1 5.89 -1.37 1.18
N GLY A 2 4.92 -1.87 1.95
CA GLY A 2 3.80 -2.66 1.43
C GLY A 2 2.80 -1.82 0.63
N THR A 3 1.54 -2.23 0.64
CA THR A 3 0.42 -1.53 0.00
C THR A 3 -0.93 -2.02 0.54
N MET A 4 -1.91 -1.14 0.70
CA MET A 4 -3.29 -1.57 1.00
C MET A 4 -3.87 -2.54 -0.04
N GLY A 5 -3.37 -2.51 -1.28
CA GLY A 5 -3.78 -3.42 -2.33
C GLY A 5 -3.37 -4.89 -2.11
N GLU A 6 -2.58 -5.19 -1.07
CA GLU A 6 -2.30 -6.57 -0.66
C GLU A 6 -3.57 -7.32 -0.21
N TYR A 7 -4.50 -6.61 0.44
CA TYR A 7 -5.70 -7.19 1.02
C TYR A 7 -6.83 -7.41 0.02
N GLY A 8 -6.79 -6.74 -1.14
CA GLY A 8 -7.90 -6.75 -2.08
C GLY A 8 -9.16 -6.11 -1.48
N THR A 9 -10.32 -6.69 -1.78
CA THR A 9 -11.63 -6.19 -1.31
C THR A 9 -12.49 -7.35 -0.78
N PRO A 10 -12.16 -7.91 0.40
CA PRO A 10 -12.91 -8.99 1.01
C PRO A 10 -14.28 -8.49 1.52
N ASN A 11 -15.18 -9.42 1.81
CA ASN A 11 -16.51 -9.12 2.39
C ASN A 11 -16.51 -9.12 3.93
N ILE A 12 -15.39 -8.72 4.53
CA ILE A 12 -15.17 -8.57 5.97
C ILE A 12 -14.26 -7.36 6.17
N ASP A 13 -14.17 -6.88 7.41
CA ASP A 13 -13.27 -5.79 7.74
C ASP A 13 -11.80 -6.17 7.44
N ILE A 14 -11.04 -5.21 6.93
CA ILE A 14 -9.60 -5.34 6.71
C ILE A 14 -8.89 -4.88 7.99
N GLU A 15 -8.11 -5.78 8.58
CA GLU A 15 -7.30 -5.50 9.77
C GLU A 15 -5.88 -5.04 9.40
N GLU A 16 -5.14 -4.53 10.38
CA GLU A 16 -3.73 -4.13 10.21
C GLU A 16 -2.77 -5.34 10.23
N GLY A 17 -2.86 -6.17 9.17
CA GLY A 17 -1.88 -7.21 8.85
C GLY A 17 -2.11 -8.57 9.50
N TYR A 18 -2.87 -8.64 10.60
CA TYR A 18 -3.19 -9.88 11.32
C TYR A 18 -4.67 -9.95 11.69
N ILE A 19 -5.22 -11.17 11.76
CA ILE A 19 -6.61 -11.42 12.12
C ILE A 19 -6.70 -12.58 13.12
N THR A 20 -7.53 -12.43 14.14
CA THR A 20 -7.83 -13.50 15.10
C THR A 20 -9.04 -14.29 14.61
N ILE A 21 -8.87 -15.60 14.43
CA ILE A 21 -9.89 -16.48 13.89
C ILE A 21 -10.21 -17.57 14.91
N ASN A 22 -11.50 -17.82 15.16
CA ASN A 22 -11.98 -19.02 15.81
C ASN A 22 -12.48 -20.02 14.75
N HIS A 23 -11.86 -21.18 14.68
CA HIS A 23 -12.15 -22.19 13.67
C HIS A 23 -12.14 -23.60 14.31
N ASN A 24 -13.27 -24.31 14.22
CA ASN A 24 -13.44 -25.68 14.73
C ASN A 24 -13.02 -25.85 16.21
N GLY A 25 -13.41 -24.90 17.06
CA GLY A 25 -13.14 -24.93 18.50
C GLY A 25 -11.71 -24.53 18.89
N ARG A 26 -10.91 -23.99 17.95
CA ARG A 26 -9.56 -23.47 18.20
C ARG A 26 -9.48 -22.00 17.82
N THR A 27 -8.64 -21.25 18.52
CA THR A 27 -8.40 -19.82 18.25
C THR A 27 -6.92 -19.60 17.95
N ASP A 28 -6.63 -18.78 16.95
CA ASP A 28 -5.28 -18.34 16.62
C ASP A 28 -5.29 -16.93 15.98
N THR A 29 -4.15 -16.24 16.02
CA THR A 29 -3.93 -14.97 15.32
C THR A 29 -2.98 -15.19 14.15
N LEU A 30 -3.50 -15.00 12.94
CA LEU A 30 -2.84 -15.37 11.69
C LEU A 30 -2.56 -14.12 10.84
N PRO A 31 -1.60 -14.16 9.90
CA PRO A 31 -1.47 -13.12 8.88
C PRO A 31 -2.80 -12.98 8.12
N TYR A 32 -3.25 -11.74 7.92
CA TYR A 32 -4.49 -11.46 7.21
C TYR A 32 -4.43 -12.01 5.76
N PRO A 33 -5.48 -12.68 5.24
CA PRO A 33 -5.51 -13.22 3.87
C PRO A 33 -5.21 -12.18 2.79
N LYS A 34 -4.38 -12.51 1.79
CA LYS A 34 -3.96 -11.57 0.74
C LYS A 34 -4.65 -11.88 -0.59
N GLN A 35 -5.15 -10.86 -1.28
CA GLN A 35 -5.91 -10.97 -2.54
C GLN A 35 -5.52 -9.86 -3.53
N ALA A 36 -4.23 -9.78 -3.87
CA ALA A 36 -3.68 -8.77 -4.77
C ALA A 36 -4.30 -8.78 -6.18
N GLY A 37 -4.68 -7.59 -6.68
CA GLY A 37 -5.35 -7.41 -7.98
C GLY A 37 -4.45 -7.18 -9.20
N SER A 38 -3.12 -7.16 -9.04
CA SER A 38 -2.17 -7.00 -10.16
C SER A 38 -0.79 -7.57 -9.80
N PHE A 39 0.09 -7.76 -10.80
CA PHE A 39 1.48 -8.20 -10.57
C PHE A 39 2.28 -7.26 -9.67
N TYR A 40 2.03 -5.95 -9.76
CA TYR A 40 2.61 -4.96 -8.84
C TYR A 40 2.18 -5.22 -7.39
N HIS A 41 0.89 -5.47 -7.14
CA HIS A 41 0.41 -5.75 -5.77
C HIS A 41 0.88 -7.14 -5.29
N LEU A 42 0.99 -8.13 -6.19
CA LEU A 42 1.51 -9.45 -5.87
C LEU A 42 2.97 -9.38 -5.41
N SER A 43 3.81 -8.56 -6.05
CA SER A 43 5.20 -8.42 -5.62
C SER A 43 5.30 -7.91 -4.18
N LYS A 44 4.40 -7.00 -3.77
CA LYS A 44 4.32 -6.53 -2.38
C LYS A 44 3.85 -7.60 -1.41
N VAL A 45 2.84 -8.38 -1.78
CA VAL A 45 2.44 -9.57 -1.01
C VAL A 45 3.64 -10.50 -0.78
N HIS A 46 4.47 -10.73 -1.81
CA HIS A 46 5.67 -11.55 -1.68
C HIS A 46 6.73 -10.92 -0.77
N ASP A 47 6.98 -9.62 -0.90
CA ASP A 47 7.89 -8.87 -0.01
C ASP A 47 7.48 -9.05 1.46
N SER A 48 6.21 -8.85 1.77
CA SER A 48 5.65 -8.92 3.13
C SER A 48 5.78 -10.32 3.73
N HIS A 49 5.55 -11.38 2.94
CA HIS A 49 5.77 -12.76 3.40
C HIS A 49 7.25 -13.07 3.65
N ASN A 50 8.14 -12.62 2.76
CA ASN A 50 9.59 -12.83 2.90
C ASN A 50 10.15 -12.12 4.13
N ILE A 51 9.74 -10.86 4.35
CA ILE A 51 10.12 -10.07 5.52
C ILE A 51 9.61 -10.74 6.80
N ALA A 52 8.33 -11.14 6.85
CA ALA A 52 7.77 -11.81 8.02
C ALA A 52 8.50 -13.12 8.35
N PHE A 53 8.90 -13.90 7.34
CA PHE A 53 9.74 -15.07 7.53
C PHE A 53 11.11 -14.69 8.11
N ALA A 54 11.79 -13.72 7.53
CA ALA A 54 13.11 -13.28 8.00
C ALA A 54 13.08 -12.72 9.44
N CYS A 55 12.02 -12.02 9.83
CA CYS A 55 11.81 -11.59 11.22
C CYS A 55 11.73 -12.79 12.18
N ARG A 56 11.00 -13.85 11.82
CA ARG A 56 10.88 -15.05 12.65
C ARG A 56 12.15 -15.91 12.66
N ALA A 57 12.78 -16.10 11.50
CA ALA A 57 13.92 -17.00 11.34
C ALA A 57 15.24 -16.38 11.81
N TRP A 58 15.41 -15.06 11.62
CA TRP A 58 16.69 -14.38 11.82
C TRP A 58 16.62 -13.22 12.81
N GLY A 59 15.47 -13.01 13.47
CA GLY A 59 15.33 -11.96 14.49
C GLY A 59 15.39 -10.54 13.92
N LEU A 60 15.08 -10.36 12.64
CA LEU A 60 14.98 -9.02 12.06
C LEU A 60 13.84 -8.23 12.70
N ARG A 61 14.00 -6.91 12.72
CA ARG A 61 12.96 -5.96 13.12
C ARG A 61 12.52 -5.19 11.89
N ALA A 62 11.25 -5.29 11.54
CA ALA A 62 10.68 -4.61 10.38
C ALA A 62 9.29 -4.07 10.73
N THR A 63 8.95 -2.96 10.08
CA THR A 63 7.59 -2.40 10.08
C THR A 63 7.15 -2.35 8.63
N ASP A 64 6.04 -3.01 8.32
CA ASP A 64 5.46 -2.94 7.00
C ASP A 64 4.35 -1.89 6.96
N LEU A 65 4.52 -0.91 6.07
CA LEU A 65 3.60 0.22 5.92
C LEU A 65 2.72 -0.03 4.70
N ASN A 66 1.53 -0.57 4.94
CA ASN A 66 0.51 -0.77 3.92
C ASN A 66 -0.17 0.56 3.56
N GLN A 67 0.54 1.35 2.76
CA GLN A 67 0.11 2.69 2.37
C GLN A 67 -1.07 2.64 1.39
N GLY A 68 -1.99 3.59 1.53
CA GLY A 68 -3.04 3.89 0.55
C GLY A 68 -2.51 4.72 -0.64
N VAL A 69 -3.45 5.26 -1.43
CA VAL A 69 -3.11 6.12 -2.57
C VAL A 69 -2.63 7.50 -2.08
N VAL A 70 -1.44 7.92 -2.52
CA VAL A 70 -0.89 9.25 -2.24
C VAL A 70 -1.46 10.30 -3.19
N TYR A 71 -1.68 11.52 -2.68
CA TYR A 71 -2.13 12.68 -3.42
C TYR A 71 -1.38 13.95 -3.01
N GLY A 72 -1.36 14.95 -3.90
CA GLY A 72 -0.62 16.20 -3.72
C GLY A 72 0.82 16.15 -4.25
N VAL A 73 1.44 17.32 -4.38
CA VAL A 73 2.80 17.50 -4.94
C VAL A 73 3.73 18.32 -4.05
N ARG A 74 3.18 19.13 -3.12
CA ARG A 74 3.96 20.04 -2.27
C ARG A 74 4.10 19.50 -0.85
N THR A 75 5.31 19.59 -0.33
CA THR A 75 5.67 19.53 1.08
C THR A 75 6.39 20.83 1.46
N GLU A 76 6.66 21.06 2.74
CA GLU A 76 7.40 22.25 3.17
C GLU A 76 8.77 22.33 2.51
N GLU A 77 9.48 21.20 2.41
CA GLU A 77 10.84 21.11 1.86
C GLU A 77 10.85 21.29 0.34
N THR A 78 9.93 20.62 -0.36
CA THR A 78 9.86 20.67 -1.84
C THR A 78 9.35 22.02 -2.35
N ALA A 79 8.72 22.82 -1.49
CA ALA A 79 8.28 24.18 -1.80
C ALA A 79 9.38 25.25 -1.56
N MET A 80 10.54 24.88 -0.98
CA MET A 80 11.60 25.85 -0.65
C MET A 80 12.29 26.45 -1.88
N HIS A 81 12.38 25.69 -2.99
CA HIS A 81 13.05 26.13 -4.21
C HIS A 81 12.53 25.35 -5.43
N GLU A 82 12.56 25.96 -6.63
CA GLU A 82 12.03 25.32 -7.86
C GLU A 82 12.79 24.04 -8.25
N GLU A 83 14.09 23.96 -7.97
CA GLU A 83 14.90 22.76 -8.21
C GLU A 83 14.56 21.59 -7.26
N LEU A 84 13.83 21.85 -6.17
CA LEU A 84 13.38 20.84 -5.21
C LEU A 84 11.97 20.33 -5.50
N CYS A 85 11.35 20.81 -6.59
CA CYS A 85 9.98 20.50 -6.93
C CYS A 85 9.81 18.99 -7.22
N ASN A 86 8.82 18.36 -6.59
CA ASN A 86 8.57 16.94 -6.78
C ASN A 86 7.79 16.67 -8.09
N ARG A 87 7.80 15.41 -8.54
CA ARG A 87 7.02 14.97 -9.71
C ARG A 87 5.51 15.02 -9.46
N LEU A 88 4.74 15.28 -10.52
CA LEU A 88 3.28 15.12 -10.56
C LEU A 88 2.87 14.30 -11.77
N ASP A 89 2.44 13.06 -11.53
CA ASP A 89 2.04 12.14 -12.58
C ASP A 89 0.54 12.18 -12.84
N TYR A 90 0.16 12.23 -14.12
CA TYR A 90 -1.24 12.32 -14.56
C TYR A 90 -1.57 11.43 -15.76
N ASP A 91 -0.59 10.66 -16.26
CA ASP A 91 -0.80 9.67 -17.31
C ASP A 91 -1.59 8.45 -16.81
N GLY A 92 -1.94 7.54 -17.72
CA GLY A 92 -2.72 6.33 -17.43
C GLY A 92 -1.94 5.16 -16.82
N VAL A 93 -0.63 5.31 -16.62
CA VAL A 93 0.26 4.26 -16.14
C VAL A 93 0.72 4.55 -14.71
N PHE A 94 1.28 5.73 -14.46
CA PHE A 94 1.82 6.13 -13.15
C PHE A 94 0.90 7.08 -12.36
N GLY A 95 -0.01 7.78 -13.04
CA GLY A 95 -0.94 8.69 -12.39
C GLY A 95 -1.92 7.95 -11.46
N THR A 96 -2.14 8.49 -10.26
CA THR A 96 -3.12 7.98 -9.30
C THR A 96 -4.43 8.78 -9.35
N ALA A 97 -5.53 8.19 -8.87
CA ALA A 97 -6.89 8.68 -9.09
C ALA A 97 -7.07 10.19 -8.81
N LEU A 98 -6.77 10.66 -7.60
CA LEU A 98 -7.02 12.06 -7.23
C LEU A 98 -6.13 13.04 -8.00
N ASN A 99 -4.84 12.74 -8.16
CA ASN A 99 -3.95 13.59 -8.95
C ASN A 99 -4.39 13.67 -10.43
N ARG A 100 -4.81 12.54 -11.02
CA ARG A 100 -5.37 12.50 -12.37
C ARG A 100 -6.64 13.34 -12.48
N PHE A 101 -7.57 13.21 -11.53
CA PHE A 101 -8.80 14.01 -11.53
C PHE A 101 -8.50 15.50 -11.41
N CYS A 102 -7.56 15.91 -10.57
CA CYS A 102 -7.15 17.32 -10.47
C CYS A 102 -6.61 17.86 -11.81
N VAL A 103 -5.75 17.10 -12.51
CA VAL A 103 -5.21 17.53 -13.80
C VAL A 103 -6.28 17.52 -14.90
N GLN A 104 -7.14 16.48 -14.95
CA GLN A 104 -8.25 16.39 -15.90
C GLN A 104 -9.21 17.58 -15.77
N ALA A 105 -9.60 17.91 -14.54
CA ALA A 105 -10.44 19.07 -14.26
C ALA A 105 -9.79 20.39 -14.69
N ALA A 106 -8.46 20.54 -14.52
CA ALA A 106 -7.74 21.74 -14.91
C ALA A 106 -7.65 21.94 -16.44
N VAL A 107 -7.65 20.85 -17.21
CA VAL A 107 -7.59 20.90 -18.69
C VAL A 107 -8.97 20.76 -19.37
N GLY A 108 -10.04 20.64 -18.60
CA GLY A 108 -11.41 20.53 -19.12
C GLY A 108 -11.74 19.21 -19.80
N ASN A 109 -11.12 18.10 -19.35
CA ASN A 109 -11.44 16.73 -19.77
C ASN A 109 -12.38 16.03 -18.77
#